data_AF-A0A3R6MV07-F1
#
_entry.id   AF-A0A3R6MV07-F1
#
_cell.length_a   1.000
_cell.length_b   1.000
_cell.length_c   1.000
_cell.angle_alpha   90.00
_cell.angle_beta   90.00
_cell.angle_gamma   90.00
#
_symmetry.space_group_name_H-M   'P 1'
#
loop_
_entity.id
_entity.type
_entity.pdbx_description
1 polymer ?
#
loop_
_entity_poly.entity_id
_entity_poly.type
_entity_poly.pdbx_seq_one_letter_code
_entity_poly.pdbx_strand_id
1 'polypeptide(L)' 'MVKITIDIPRGYERDFIADKFKDFFLRVITDMNYNGLCGNYEKEIAEMLLEAFDKAIVGDIPCGEKSNRGEMNA' A
#
# COMPACT_ATOMS: atom_id res chain seq x y z
N MET A 1 -15.62 -13.42 -5.14
CA MET A 1 -14.45 -12.74 -4.53
C MET A 1 -13.30 -12.84 -5.52
N VAL A 2 -12.77 -11.70 -5.97
CA VAL A 2 -11.61 -11.66 -6.89
C VAL A 2 -10.35 -11.51 -6.03
N LYS A 3 -9.33 -12.32 -6.29
CA LYS A 3 -8.05 -12.29 -5.55
C LYS A 3 -6.94 -11.91 -6.49
N ILE A 4 -6.14 -10.93 -6.08
CA ILE A 4 -4.93 -10.49 -6.78
C ILE A 4 -3.73 -10.86 -5.90
N THR A 5 -2.66 -11.34 -6.52
CA THR A 5 -1.38 -11.60 -5.86
C THR A 5 -0.31 -10.87 -6.65
N ILE A 6 0.54 -10.13 -5.94
CA ILE A 6 1.55 -9.26 -6.52
C ILE A 6 2.88 -9.65 -5.90
N ASP A 7 3.86 -9.99 -6.74
CA ASP A 7 5.23 -10.16 -6.31
C ASP A 7 5.92 -8.79 -6.32
N ILE A 8 6.32 -8.31 -5.15
CA ILE A 8 7.06 -7.05 -5.03
C ILE A 8 8.51 -7.29 -5.47
N PRO A 9 9.03 -6.58 -6.49
CA PRO A 9 10.41 -6.76 -6.89
C PRO A 9 11.35 -6.37 -5.75
N ARG A 10 12.48 -7.08 -5.62
CA ARG A 10 13.45 -6.90 -4.52
C ARG A 10 13.89 -5.46 -4.28
N GLY A 11 13.96 -4.64 -5.33
CA GLY A 11 14.30 -3.22 -5.22
C GLY A 11 13.30 -2.37 -4.43
N TYR A 12 12.04 -2.82 -4.33
CA TYR A 12 10.93 -2.13 -3.70
C TYR A 12 10.47 -2.78 -2.39
N GLU A 13 11.08 -3.89 -1.96
CA GLU A 13 10.75 -4.56 -0.69
C GLU A 13 10.82 -3.58 0.50
N ARG A 14 11.90 -2.80 0.57
CA ARG A 14 12.08 -1.79 1.64
C ARG A 14 11.03 -0.70 1.57
N ASP A 15 10.64 -0.29 0.37
CA ASP A 15 9.61 0.75 0.19
C ASP A 15 8.23 0.23 0.61
N PHE A 16 7.96 -1.05 0.39
CA PHE A 16 6.75 -1.72 0.84
C PHE A 16 6.74 -1.93 2.37
N ILE A 17 7.85 -2.34 2.97
CA ILE A 17 7.98 -2.50 4.43
C ILE A 17 7.86 -1.15 5.15
N ALA A 18 8.44 -0.10 4.58
CA ALA A 18 8.46 1.26 5.15
C ALA A 18 7.20 2.08 4.82
N ASP A 19 6.09 1.45 4.43
CA ASP A 19 4.80 2.08 4.14
C ASP A 19 4.82 3.15 3.03
N LYS A 20 5.84 3.20 2.18
CA LYS A 20 5.92 4.22 1.11
C LYS A 20 4.83 4.08 0.06
N PHE A 21 4.30 2.87 -0.15
CA PHE A 21 3.15 2.63 -1.03
C PHE A 21 1.89 3.27 -0.45
N LYS A 22 1.67 3.15 0.86
CA LYS A 22 0.57 3.81 1.57
C LYS A 22 0.66 5.32 1.42
N ASP A 23 1.84 5.88 1.69
CA ASP A 23 2.11 7.31 1.54
C ASP A 23 1.90 7.79 0.09
N PHE A 24 2.31 6.99 -0.89
CA PHE A 24 2.07 7.28 -2.30
C PHE A 24 0.58 7.39 -2.61
N PHE A 25 -0.22 6.39 -2.24
CA PHE A 25 -1.66 6.40 -2.51
C PHE A 25 -2.38 7.54 -1.76
N LEU A 26 -2.01 7.82 -0.51
CA LEU A 26 -2.58 8.95 0.24
C LEU A 26 -2.35 10.28 -0.47
N ARG A 27 -1.14 10.51 -0.98
CA ARG A 27 -0.81 11.75 -1.72
C ARG A 27 -1.55 11.82 -3.04
N VAL A 28 -1.61 10.71 -3.79
CA VAL A 28 -2.37 10.62 -5.04
C VAL A 28 -3.84 10.95 -4.81
N ILE A 29 -4.47 10.35 -3.80
CA ILE A 29 -5.89 10.60 -3.46
C ILE A 29 -6.10 12.06 -3.04
N THR A 30 -5.17 12.63 -2.26
CA THR A 30 -5.25 14.03 -1.81
C THR A 30 -5.20 15.01 -2.97
N ASP A 31 -4.37 14.74 -3.98
CA ASP A 31 -4.24 15.59 -5.17
C ASP A 31 -5.41 15.44 -6.17
N MET A 32 -6.25 14.40 -6.03
CA MET A 32 -7.46 14.24 -6.84
C MET A 32 -8.53 15.27 -6.46
N ASN A 33 -8.49 16.43 -7.11
CA ASN A 33 -9.42 17.54 -6.89
C ASN A 33 -10.68 17.51 -7.78
N TYR A 34 -10.89 16.43 -8.55
CA TYR A 34 -12.01 16.21 -9.49
C TYR A 34 -12.18 17.25 -10.61
N ASN A 35 -11.22 18.16 -10.76
CA ASN A 35 -11.24 19.22 -11.78
C ASN A 35 -10.36 18.87 -13.00
N GLY A 36 -9.94 17.61 -13.12
CA GLY A 36 -9.02 17.11 -14.14
C GLY A 36 -9.45 15.74 -14.68
N LEU A 37 -8.47 14.91 -15.03
CA LEU A 37 -8.72 13.58 -15.61
C LEU A 37 -9.20 12.54 -14.59
N CYS A 38 -8.95 12.76 -13.30
CA CYS A 38 -9.32 11.85 -12.24
C CYS A 38 -10.72 12.18 -11.72
N GLY A 39 -11.64 11.23 -11.87
CA GLY A 39 -12.99 11.26 -11.34
C GLY A 39 -13.19 10.29 -10.18
N ASN A 40 -14.44 9.88 -9.96
CA ASN A 40 -14.79 8.97 -8.87
C ASN A 40 -14.15 7.59 -9.01
N TYR A 41 -14.05 7.06 -10.24
CA TYR A 41 -13.49 5.72 -10.47
C TYR A 41 -12.02 5.63 -10.09
N GLU A 42 -11.20 6.61 -10.46
CA GLU A 42 -9.78 6.63 -10.14
C GLU A 42 -9.56 6.69 -8.63
N LYS A 43 -10.38 7.49 -7.93
CA LYS A 43 -10.30 7.60 -6.47
C LYS A 43 -10.71 6.29 -5.79
N GLU A 44 -11.84 5.71 -6.18
CA GLU A 44 -12.32 4.44 -5.60
C GLU A 44 -11.29 3.31 -5.79
N ILE A 45 -10.66 3.24 -6.96
CA ILE A 45 -9.58 2.27 -7.23
C ILE A 45 -8.35 2.56 -6.36
N ALA A 46 -7.96 3.81 -6.21
CA ALA A 46 -6.82 4.20 -5.37
C ALA A 46 -7.08 3.90 -3.88
N GLU A 47 -8.29 4.15 -3.39
CA GLU A 47 -8.72 3.82 -2.02
C GLU A 47 -8.72 2.31 -1.79
N MET A 48 -9.22 1.52 -2.74
CA MET A 48 -9.19 0.06 -2.66
C MET A 48 -7.75 -0.48 -2.63
N LEU A 49 -6.85 0.07 -3.45
CA LEU A 49 -5.43 -0.31 -3.45
C LEU A 49 -4.74 0.10 -2.16
N LEU A 50 -5.01 1.31 -1.64
CA LEU A 50 -4.51 1.76 -0.34
C LEU A 50 -4.87 0.76 0.76
N GLU A 51 -6.15 0.36 0.84
CA GLU A 51 -6.61 -0.62 1.83
C GLU A 51 -5.97 -2.00 1.63
N ALA A 52 -5.84 -2.45 0.39
CA ALA A 52 -5.22 -3.74 0.07
C ALA A 52 -3.74 -3.79 0.48
N PHE A 53 -2.99 -2.70 0.25
CA PHE A 53 -1.57 -2.60 0.62
C PHE A 53 -1.37 -2.42 2.13
N ASP A 54 -2.25 -1.68 2.81
CA ASP A 54 -2.21 -1.51 4.26
C ASP A 54 -2.52 -2.82 5.02
N LYS A 55 -3.40 -3.65 4.47
CA LYS A 55 -3.79 -4.96 5.03
C LYS A 55 -3.00 -6.14 4.46
N ALA A 56 -2.05 -5.88 3.57
CA ALA A 56 -1.27 -6.94 2.94
C ALA A 56 -0.47 -7.72 3.99
N ILE A 57 -0.73 -9.02 4.09
CA ILE A 57 0.05 -9.91 4.93
C ILE A 57 1.35 -10.19 4.19
N VAL A 58 2.46 -9.65 4.71
CA VAL A 58 3.77 -10.00 4.20
C VAL A 58 4.03 -11.45 4.59
N GLY A 59 4.18 -12.33 3.59
CA GLY A 59 4.64 -13.71 3.83
C GLY A 59 6.05 -13.73 4.40
N ASP A 60 6.63 -14.93 4.59
CA ASP A 60 7.96 -15.08 5.16
C ASP A 60 9.01 -14.30 4.35
N ILE A 61 9.37 -13.10 4.82
CA ILE A 61 10.55 -12.37 4.35
C ILE A 61 11.76 -13.22 4.78
N PRO A 62 12.63 -13.67 3.87
CA PRO A 62 13.86 -14.34 4.27
C PRO A 62 14.65 -13.41 5.21
N CYS A 63 14.82 -13.91 6.43
CA CYS A 63 15.27 -13.23 7.64
C CYS A 63 16.39 -12.20 7.39
N GLY A 64 16.09 -10.94 7.72
CA GLY A 64 17.07 -9.84 7.79
C GLY A 64 16.57 -8.66 8.61
N GLU A 65 15.29 -8.29 8.49
CA GLU A 65 14.74 -7.16 9.25
C GLU A 65 13.28 -7.49 9.63
N LYS A 66 13.04 -7.74 10.92
CA LYS A 66 11.67 -7.92 11.43
C LYS A 66 10.92 -6.60 11.32
N SER A 67 9.83 -6.57 10.56
CA SER A 67 8.86 -5.48 10.57
C SER A 67 8.16 -5.45 11.94
N ASN A 68 8.59 -4.55 12.82
CA ASN A 68 7.97 -4.30 14.14
C ASN A 68 6.63 -3.52 14.03
N ARG A 69 5.76 -3.87 13.09
CA ARG A 69 4.44 -3.20 12.94
C ARG A 69 3.37 -3.72 13.91
N GLY A 70 3.78 -4.24 15.07
CA GLY A 70 2.87 -4.94 15.95
C GLY A 70 3.22 -4.95 17.43
N GLU A 71 3.96 -3.98 17.98
CA GLU A 71 4.12 -3.87 19.44
C GLU A 71 4.23 -2.41 19.90
N MET A 72 3.10 -1.71 19.98
CA MET A 72 2.93 -0.55 20.89
C MET A 72 1.47 -0.47 21.30
N ASN A 73 1.09 -1.23 22.32
CA ASN A 73 -0.01 -0.92 23.24
C ASN A 73 0.28 -1.69 24.55
N ALA A 74 1.00 -1.02 25.46
CA ALA A 74 1.08 -1.37 26.87
C ALA A 74 0.27 -0.34 27.66
#